data_AF-A0AA36CBF6-F1
#
_entry.id   AF-A0AA36CBF6-F1
#
_cell.length_a   1.000
_cell.length_b   1.000
_cell.length_c   1.000
_cell.angle_alpha   90.00
_cell.angle_beta   90.00
_cell.angle_gamma   90.00
#
_symmetry.space_group_name_H-M   'P 1'
#
loop_
_entity.id
_entity.type
_entity.pdbx_description
1 polymer ?
#
loop_
_entity_poly.entity_id
_entity_poly.type
_entity_poly.pdbx_seq_one_letter_code
_entity_poly.pdbx_strand_id
1 'polypeptide(L)'
;MHPQIRQIPPGSYPSQFVTRDPNLKVPPELCLSGCFFQYLDSEKLTHDRADQENIARTVKLLGGDIDFGIKTFNERQMFLTHVIIDSSQPAQAALKNALYQSALPRRLRVVTSQWLCDVVSLKKLEAPWRAAHLPAPWDAHRPHPGKTIAFHGFTSDERTALQFMVEAIGARATPYFTPLHSLLIAKG
;
A
#
# COMPACT_ATOMS: atom_id res chain seq x y z
N MET A 1 -9.89 45.52 -10.49
CA MET A 1 -9.07 45.02 -9.38
C MET A 1 -9.11 43.51 -9.41
N HIS A 2 -8.04 42.86 -9.87
CA HIS A 2 -7.94 41.39 -9.90
C HIS A 2 -7.35 40.90 -8.57
N PRO A 3 -7.91 39.86 -7.93
CA PRO A 3 -7.33 39.32 -6.70
C PRO A 3 -6.04 38.57 -7.04
N GLN A 4 -4.94 38.95 -6.39
CA GLN A 4 -3.69 38.19 -6.46
C GLN A 4 -3.85 36.88 -5.69
N ILE A 5 -3.84 35.77 -6.43
CA ILE A 5 -3.74 34.43 -5.88
C ILE A 5 -2.32 34.29 -5.32
N ARG A 6 -2.21 34.19 -3.98
CA ARG A 6 -0.94 33.86 -3.32
C ARG A 6 -0.50 32.47 -3.80
N GLN A 7 0.60 32.42 -4.53
CA GLN A 7 1.26 31.15 -4.88
C GLN A 7 1.91 30.56 -3.64
N ILE A 8 1.47 29.37 -3.23
CA ILE A 8 2.07 28.59 -2.15
C ILE A 8 3.29 27.85 -2.72
N PRO A 9 4.44 27.79 -2.03
CA PRO A 9 5.62 27.07 -2.50
C PRO A 9 5.32 25.56 -2.69
N PRO A 10 5.81 24.93 -3.77
CA PRO A 10 5.71 23.48 -3.91
C PRO A 10 6.58 22.81 -2.84
N GLY A 11 5.92 22.20 -1.84
CA GLY A 11 6.60 21.41 -0.79
C GLY A 11 6.16 21.68 0.65
N SER A 12 5.36 22.72 0.91
CA SER A 12 4.91 23.08 2.26
C SER A 12 3.41 22.88 2.49
N TYR A 13 2.84 21.79 1.99
CA TYR A 13 1.53 21.37 2.47
C TYR A 13 1.77 20.65 3.81
N PRO A 14 1.32 21.18 4.97
CA PRO A 14 1.20 20.33 6.14
C PRO A 14 0.37 19.13 5.70
N SER A 15 0.88 17.92 5.93
CA SER A 15 0.14 16.70 5.59
C SER A 15 -1.23 16.80 6.26
N GLN A 16 -2.26 17.07 5.46
CA GLN A 16 -3.66 17.05 5.89
C GLN A 16 -4.08 15.66 6.38
N PHE A 17 -3.22 14.66 6.18
CA PHE A 17 -3.34 13.31 6.69
C PHE A 17 -2.45 13.16 7.92
N VAL A 18 -3.08 13.30 9.09
CA VAL A 18 -2.46 13.04 10.39
C VAL A 18 -2.59 11.54 10.70
N THR A 19 -1.46 10.84 10.80
CA THR A 19 -1.46 9.40 11.11
C THR A 19 -1.68 9.15 12.60
N ARG A 20 -1.10 10.02 13.43
CA ARG A 20 -1.10 9.99 14.89
C ARG A 20 -0.95 11.41 15.41
N ASP A 21 -1.36 11.66 16.66
CA ASP A 21 -1.08 12.92 17.34
C ASP A 21 0.42 13.28 17.21
N PRO A 22 0.77 14.44 16.61
CA PRO A 22 2.16 14.86 16.44
C PRO A 22 2.96 14.95 17.75
N ASN A 23 2.29 15.11 18.90
CA ASN A 23 2.92 15.19 20.21
C ASN A 23 3.23 13.81 20.81
N LEU A 24 2.67 12.73 20.26
CA LEU A 24 2.90 11.38 20.74
C LEU A 24 4.26 10.88 20.26
N LYS A 25 5.21 10.80 21.20
CA LYS A 25 6.52 10.20 20.95
C LYS A 25 6.42 8.68 20.96
N VAL A 26 6.71 8.06 19.83
CA VAL A 26 6.69 6.60 19.66
C VAL A 26 8.11 6.13 19.36
N PRO A 27 8.65 5.16 20.12
CA PRO A 27 9.92 4.54 19.78
C PRO A 27 9.84 3.88 18.39
N PRO A 28 10.90 3.96 17.56
CA PRO A 28 10.94 3.30 16.24
C PRO A 28 10.63 1.80 16.30
N GLU A 29 11.01 1.14 17.39
CA GLU A 29 10.80 -0.29 17.65
C GLU A 29 9.34 -0.64 17.91
N LEU A 30 8.50 0.36 18.19
CA LEU A 30 7.07 0.22 18.43
C LEU A 30 6.27 1.11 17.48
N CYS A 31 6.79 1.38 16.28
CA CYS A 31 6.19 2.34 15.35
C CYS A 31 4.75 1.95 14.95
N LEU A 32 4.38 0.68 15.01
CA LEU A 32 3.04 0.16 14.73
C LEU A 32 2.15 0.01 15.97
N SER A 33 2.60 0.44 17.15
CA SER A 33 1.82 0.43 18.39
C SER A 33 0.40 0.92 18.14
N GLY A 34 -0.63 0.19 18.58
CA GLY A 34 -2.04 0.58 18.38
C GLY A 34 -2.57 0.47 16.95
N CYS A 35 -1.79 -0.10 16.02
CA CYS A 35 -2.28 -0.46 14.69
C CYS A 35 -2.82 -1.89 14.71
N PHE A 36 -4.07 -2.03 14.29
CA PHE A 36 -4.72 -3.30 13.97
C PHE A 36 -4.99 -3.35 12.48
N PHE A 37 -4.35 -4.30 11.81
CA PHE A 37 -4.37 -4.50 10.37
C PHE A 37 -5.28 -5.68 10.01
N GLN A 38 -6.03 -5.54 8.93
CA GLN A 38 -6.60 -6.67 8.22
C GLN A 38 -5.99 -6.76 6.82
N TYR A 39 -5.41 -7.90 6.46
CA TYR A 39 -4.92 -8.16 5.11
C TYR A 39 -5.96 -8.96 4.31
N LEU A 40 -6.49 -8.39 3.23
CA LEU A 40 -7.64 -8.96 2.49
C LEU A 40 -7.31 -9.56 1.12
N ASP A 41 -6.03 -9.64 0.75
CA ASP A 41 -5.59 -10.19 -0.55
C ASP A 41 -4.91 -11.56 -0.41
N SER A 42 -5.49 -12.44 0.40
CA SER A 42 -4.90 -13.74 0.72
C SER A 42 -4.92 -14.75 -0.44
N GLU A 43 -5.78 -14.56 -1.44
CA GLU A 43 -5.87 -15.51 -2.58
C GLU A 43 -4.80 -15.30 -3.64
N LYS A 44 -4.12 -14.15 -3.61
CA LYS A 44 -2.97 -13.86 -4.46
C LYS A 44 -1.65 -14.01 -3.73
N LEU A 45 -1.66 -14.50 -2.49
CA LEU A 45 -0.44 -15.01 -1.86
C LEU A 45 -0.01 -16.27 -2.63
N THR A 46 0.71 -16.00 -3.71
CA THR A 46 1.83 -16.80 -4.22
C THR A 46 2.99 -16.87 -3.20
N HIS A 47 2.71 -16.61 -1.92
CA HIS A 47 3.60 -16.45 -0.79
C HIS A 47 3.10 -17.41 0.30
N ASP A 48 3.94 -18.35 0.68
CA ASP A 48 3.64 -19.49 1.55
C ASP A 48 3.04 -19.01 2.90
N ARG A 49 2.39 -19.90 3.65
CA ARG A 49 2.01 -19.66 5.06
C ARG A 49 3.16 -19.03 5.86
N ALA A 50 4.40 -19.38 5.53
CA ALA A 50 5.61 -18.80 6.08
C ALA A 50 5.69 -17.26 5.93
N ASP A 51 5.24 -16.71 4.81
CA ASP A 51 5.28 -15.26 4.56
C ASP A 51 4.22 -14.52 5.37
N GLN A 52 3.01 -15.07 5.49
CA GLN A 52 2.00 -14.53 6.41
C GLN A 52 2.53 -14.53 7.85
N GLU A 53 3.17 -15.62 8.27
CA GLU A 53 3.78 -15.72 9.60
C GLU A 53 4.94 -14.73 9.79
N ASN A 54 5.75 -14.50 8.75
CA ASN A 54 6.84 -13.53 8.78
C ASN A 54 6.29 -12.09 8.88
N ILE A 55 5.26 -11.75 8.11
CA ILE A 55 4.59 -10.45 8.18
C ILE A 55 3.96 -10.26 9.56
N ALA A 56 3.23 -11.26 10.07
CA ALA A 56 2.62 -11.22 11.39
C ALA A 56 3.66 -11.03 12.50
N ARG A 57 4.76 -11.78 12.46
CA ARG A 57 5.88 -11.63 13.40
C ARG A 57 6.49 -10.24 13.33
N THR A 58 6.71 -9.70 12.13
CA THR A 58 7.29 -8.37 11.93
C THR A 58 6.36 -7.27 12.47
N VAL A 59 5.06 -7.35 12.16
CA VAL A 59 4.06 -6.40 12.65
C VAL A 59 3.97 -6.45 14.18
N LYS A 60 3.95 -7.66 14.76
CA LYS A 60 3.88 -7.84 16.21
C LYS A 60 5.11 -7.29 16.92
N LEU A 61 6.30 -7.54 16.37
CA LEU A 61 7.57 -7.03 16.89
C LEU A 61 7.58 -5.49 16.93
N LEU A 62 6.94 -4.84 15.96
CA LEU A 62 6.80 -3.38 15.88
C LEU A 62 5.58 -2.83 16.65
N GLY A 63 4.91 -3.65 17.46
CA GLY A 63 3.83 -3.25 18.35
C GLY A 63 2.42 -3.26 17.74
N GLY A 64 2.26 -3.70 16.49
CA GLY A 64 0.96 -3.83 15.83
C GLY A 64 0.33 -5.22 16.01
N ASP A 65 -0.85 -5.40 15.41
CA ASP A 65 -1.50 -6.70 15.25
C ASP A 65 -2.05 -6.82 13.82
N ILE A 66 -2.04 -8.04 13.25
CA ILE A 66 -2.51 -8.28 11.88
C ILE A 66 -3.22 -9.61 11.75
N ASP A 67 -4.40 -9.56 11.14
CA ASP A 67 -5.19 -10.72 10.75
C ASP A 67 -5.27 -10.84 9.22
N PHE A 68 -5.47 -12.06 8.72
CA PHE A 68 -5.53 -12.37 7.29
C PHE A 68 -6.88 -12.93 6.87
N GLY A 69 -7.34 -12.53 5.68
CA GLY A 69 -8.54 -13.07 5.03
C GLY A 69 -9.86 -12.42 5.48
N ILE A 70 -10.93 -12.68 4.73
CA ILE A 70 -12.23 -12.01 4.94
C ILE A 70 -13.00 -12.54 6.16
N LYS A 71 -12.72 -13.76 6.63
CA LYS A 71 -13.49 -14.40 7.71
C LYS A 71 -13.34 -13.64 9.03
N THR A 72 -12.10 -13.29 9.40
CA THR A 72 -11.77 -12.57 10.63
C THR A 72 -12.12 -11.08 10.58
N PHE A 73 -12.24 -10.53 9.37
CA PHE A 73 -12.59 -9.12 9.17
C PHE A 73 -13.91 -8.73 9.84
N ASN A 74 -14.95 -9.56 9.69
CA ASN A 74 -16.28 -9.26 10.25
C ASN A 74 -16.27 -9.29 11.79
N GLU A 75 -15.47 -10.16 12.40
CA GLU A 75 -15.41 -10.35 13.85
C GLU A 75 -14.65 -9.21 14.54
N ARG A 76 -13.62 -8.67 13.89
CA ARG A 76 -12.71 -7.66 14.46
C ARG A 76 -12.89 -6.27 13.90
N GLN A 77 -13.91 -6.08 13.06
CA GLN A 77 -14.17 -4.82 12.35
C GLN A 77 -14.14 -3.60 13.28
N MET A 78 -14.60 -3.73 14.53
CA MET A 78 -14.65 -2.63 15.48
C MET A 78 -13.27 -2.03 15.83
N PHE A 79 -12.21 -2.84 15.83
CA PHE A 79 -10.87 -2.47 16.28
C PHE A 79 -9.92 -2.12 15.14
N LEU A 80 -10.33 -2.36 13.89
CA LEU A 80 -9.45 -2.16 12.74
C LEU A 80 -9.08 -0.68 12.57
N THR A 81 -7.80 -0.47 12.31
CA THR A 81 -7.23 0.85 12.00
C THR A 81 -6.80 0.96 10.55
N HIS A 82 -6.42 -0.18 9.96
CA HIS A 82 -5.91 -0.27 8.60
C HIS A 82 -6.43 -1.55 7.93
N VAL A 83 -6.67 -1.47 6.63
CA VAL A 83 -6.95 -2.60 5.76
C VAL A 83 -5.96 -2.59 4.61
N ILE A 84 -5.35 -3.75 4.35
CA ILE A 84 -4.34 -3.96 3.31
C ILE A 84 -4.98 -4.71 2.13
N ILE A 85 -4.90 -4.13 0.93
CA ILE A 85 -5.42 -4.68 -0.32
C ILE A 85 -4.44 -4.36 -1.46
N ASP A 86 -3.92 -5.39 -2.15
CA ASP A 86 -3.01 -5.21 -3.29
C ASP A 86 -3.67 -5.50 -4.64
N SER A 87 -4.60 -6.46 -4.67
CA SER A 87 -5.23 -6.95 -5.88
C SER A 87 -6.49 -6.16 -6.24
N SER A 88 -6.69 -6.05 -7.56
CA SER A 88 -7.89 -5.49 -8.17
C SER A 88 -8.92 -6.55 -8.62
N GLN A 89 -8.81 -7.78 -8.12
CA GLN A 89 -9.72 -8.87 -8.53
C GLN A 89 -11.20 -8.43 -8.37
N PRO A 90 -12.12 -8.85 -9.27
CA PRO A 90 -13.51 -8.42 -9.24
C PRO A 90 -14.23 -8.68 -7.90
N ALA A 91 -13.95 -9.82 -7.25
CA ALA A 91 -14.48 -10.14 -5.92
C ALA A 91 -13.98 -9.17 -4.84
N GLN A 92 -12.76 -8.64 -4.99
CA GLN A 92 -12.16 -7.67 -4.07
C GLN A 92 -12.59 -6.22 -4.40
N ALA A 93 -12.98 -5.92 -5.63
CA ALA A 93 -13.52 -4.61 -6.01
C ALA A 93 -14.83 -4.30 -5.25
N ALA A 94 -15.74 -5.26 -5.17
CA ALA A 94 -16.98 -5.14 -4.40
C ALA A 94 -16.69 -4.94 -2.89
N LEU A 95 -15.73 -5.71 -2.36
CA LEU A 95 -15.26 -5.59 -0.98
C LEU A 95 -14.63 -4.22 -0.72
N LYS A 96 -13.77 -3.74 -1.62
CA LYS A 96 -13.13 -2.42 -1.57
C LYS A 96 -14.17 -1.30 -1.57
N ASN A 97 -15.19 -1.39 -2.42
CA ASN A 97 -16.29 -0.42 -2.44
C ASN A 97 -17.10 -0.44 -1.13
N ALA A 98 -17.45 -1.63 -0.62
CA ALA A 98 -18.14 -1.77 0.67
C ALA A 98 -17.28 -1.27 1.85
N LEU A 99 -15.96 -1.52 1.78
CA LEU A 99 -14.99 -1.00 2.73
C LEU A 99 -14.95 0.50 2.68
N TYR A 100 -14.82 1.16 1.53
CA TYR A 100 -14.82 2.62 1.49
C TYR A 100 -16.09 3.22 2.05
N GLN A 101 -17.24 2.65 1.74
CA GLN A 101 -18.53 3.11 2.29
C GLN A 101 -18.59 2.98 3.83
N SER A 102 -18.05 1.89 4.40
CA SER A 102 -18.02 1.65 5.85
C SER A 102 -16.82 2.28 6.59
N ALA A 103 -15.73 2.57 5.87
CA ALA A 103 -14.46 3.09 6.37
C ALA A 103 -14.50 4.60 6.56
N LEU A 104 -15.15 5.32 5.64
CA LEU A 104 -15.23 6.78 5.67
C LEU A 104 -15.77 7.31 7.01
N PRO A 105 -16.87 6.78 7.57
CA PRO A 105 -17.35 7.19 8.90
C PRO A 105 -16.40 6.80 10.04
N ARG A 106 -15.60 5.74 9.86
CA ARG A 106 -14.79 5.10 10.92
C ARG A 106 -13.31 5.49 10.88
N ARG A 107 -12.91 6.35 9.93
CA ARG A 107 -11.51 6.75 9.67
C ARG A 107 -10.56 5.57 9.44
N LEU A 108 -11.08 4.46 8.92
CA LEU A 108 -10.30 3.29 8.58
C LEU A 108 -9.42 3.60 7.35
N ARG A 109 -8.13 3.29 7.43
CA ARG A 109 -7.18 3.55 6.33
C ARG A 109 -7.11 2.34 5.41
N VAL A 110 -7.30 2.54 4.11
CA VAL A 110 -7.14 1.48 3.11
C VAL A 110 -5.81 1.72 2.37
N VAL A 111 -4.90 0.77 2.48
CA VAL A 111 -3.51 0.87 2.02
C VAL A 111 -3.08 -0.42 1.32
N THR A 112 -1.89 -0.43 0.73
CA THR A 112 -1.27 -1.61 0.11
C THR A 112 -0.21 -2.23 1.02
N SER A 113 0.27 -3.42 0.69
CA SER A 113 1.41 -4.06 1.33
C SER A 113 2.68 -3.24 1.14
N GLN A 114 2.86 -2.58 -0.01
CA GLN A 114 3.99 -1.69 -0.24
C GLN A 114 4.05 -0.54 0.78
N TRP A 115 2.89 0.02 1.19
CA TRP A 115 2.87 1.02 2.26
C TRP A 115 3.38 0.45 3.59
N LEU A 116 2.95 -0.76 3.95
CA LEU A 116 3.40 -1.42 5.18
C LEU A 116 4.92 -1.66 5.12
N CYS A 117 5.44 -2.15 3.99
CA CYS A 117 6.87 -2.34 3.78
C CYS A 117 7.67 -1.05 3.98
N ASP A 118 7.21 0.07 3.40
CA ASP A 118 7.84 1.37 3.53
C ASP A 118 7.78 1.87 5.00
N VAL A 119 6.65 1.71 5.69
CA VAL A 119 6.49 2.09 7.11
C VAL A 119 7.42 1.27 8.03
N VAL A 120 7.50 -0.03 7.79
CA VAL A 120 8.41 -0.95 8.51
C VAL A 120 9.86 -0.56 8.27
N SER A 121 10.23 -0.29 7.02
CA SER A 121 11.60 0.10 6.64
C SER A 121 12.00 1.44 7.26
N LEU A 122 11.09 2.42 7.28
CA LEU A 122 11.30 3.72 7.91
C LEU A 122 11.22 3.67 9.44
N LYS A 123 10.67 2.58 10.01
CA LYS A 123 10.27 2.48 11.42
C LYS A 123 9.45 3.67 11.90
N LYS A 124 8.56 4.18 11.04
CA LYS A 124 7.76 5.38 11.30
C LYS A 124 6.40 5.26 10.65
N LEU A 125 5.35 5.38 11.45
CA LEU A 125 3.98 5.32 10.97
C LEU A 125 3.57 6.63 10.30
N GLU A 126 3.62 6.65 8.98
CA GLU A 126 3.31 7.80 8.14
C GLU A 126 2.07 7.56 7.27
N ALA A 127 1.35 8.64 6.96
CA ALA A 127 0.20 8.57 6.08
C ALA A 127 0.67 8.27 4.64
N PRO A 128 -0.06 7.46 3.85
CA PRO A 128 0.33 7.11 2.48
C PRO A 128 0.88 8.29 1.65
N TRP A 129 2.15 8.20 1.24
CA TRP A 129 2.87 9.29 0.56
C TRP A 129 3.35 8.94 -0.86
N ARG A 130 3.10 7.72 -1.34
CA ARG A 130 3.39 7.28 -2.71
C ARG A 130 2.13 6.74 -3.37
N ALA A 131 2.06 6.81 -4.70
CA ALA A 131 0.95 6.22 -5.46
C ALA A 131 0.80 4.71 -5.17
N ALA A 132 1.91 4.00 -5.05
CA ALA A 132 1.93 2.57 -4.71
C ALA A 132 1.37 2.24 -3.32
N HIS A 133 1.17 3.23 -2.44
CA HIS A 133 0.64 3.03 -1.08
C HIS A 133 -0.88 2.95 -1.03
N LEU A 134 -1.53 3.37 -2.11
CA LEU A 134 -2.97 3.40 -2.23
C LEU A 134 -3.41 2.24 -3.14
N PRO A 135 -4.54 1.56 -2.82
CA PRO A 135 -5.07 0.54 -3.69
C PRO A 135 -5.33 1.08 -5.09
N ALA A 136 -4.84 0.36 -6.10
CA ALA A 136 -4.97 0.75 -7.49
C ALA A 136 -6.45 1.00 -7.87
N PRO A 137 -6.79 2.06 -8.62
CA PRO A 137 -8.19 2.43 -8.88
C PRO A 137 -8.87 1.51 -9.90
N TRP A 138 -8.11 0.67 -10.59
CA TRP A 138 -8.64 -0.25 -11.59
C TRP A 138 -9.14 -1.49 -10.88
N ASP A 139 -10.34 -1.96 -11.25
CA ASP A 139 -10.90 -3.24 -10.81
C ASP A 139 -10.61 -4.31 -11.89
N ALA A 140 -11.62 -4.61 -12.73
CA ALA A 140 -11.53 -5.62 -13.79
C ALA A 140 -10.70 -5.20 -15.02
N HIS A 141 -10.60 -3.89 -15.30
CA HIS A 141 -9.99 -3.38 -16.53
C HIS A 141 -8.65 -2.71 -16.22
N ARG A 142 -7.60 -3.53 -16.06
CA ARG A 142 -6.25 -3.00 -15.85
C ARG A 142 -5.70 -2.37 -17.15
N PRO A 143 -4.87 -1.32 -17.08
CA PRO A 143 -4.40 -0.60 -18.28
C PRO A 143 -3.50 -1.40 -19.23
N HIS A 144 -2.68 -2.34 -18.72
CA HIS A 144 -1.64 -3.02 -19.49
C HIS A 144 -1.61 -4.54 -19.27
N PRO A 145 -2.72 -5.26 -19.50
CA PRO A 145 -2.79 -6.69 -19.25
C PRO A 145 -1.81 -7.45 -20.16
N GLY A 146 -1.02 -8.34 -19.56
CA GLY A 146 -0.14 -9.27 -20.29
C GLY A 146 1.12 -8.64 -20.90
N LYS A 147 1.34 -7.33 -20.71
CA LYS A 147 2.57 -6.65 -21.16
C LYS A 147 3.75 -7.06 -20.28
N THR A 148 4.94 -7.09 -20.86
CA THR A 148 6.19 -7.35 -20.11
C THR A 148 7.05 -6.09 -20.11
N ILE A 149 7.50 -5.66 -18.93
CA ILE A 149 8.18 -4.37 -18.69
C ILE A 149 9.52 -4.64 -18.01
N ALA A 150 10.58 -4.00 -18.47
CA ALA A 150 11.90 -4.05 -17.82
C ALA A 150 12.24 -2.71 -17.13
N PHE A 151 13.17 -2.74 -16.18
CA PHE A 151 13.63 -1.57 -15.44
C PHE A 151 15.14 -1.35 -15.59
N HIS A 152 15.58 -0.09 -15.66
CA HIS A 152 17.01 0.28 -15.66
C HIS A 152 17.28 1.53 -14.81
N GLY A 153 18.42 1.57 -14.11
CA GLY A 153 18.86 2.74 -13.34
C GLY A 153 18.20 2.95 -11.97
N PHE A 154 17.40 2.00 -11.50
CA PHE A 154 16.73 2.06 -10.19
C PHE A 154 17.53 1.36 -9.08
N THR A 155 17.31 1.73 -7.82
CA THR A 155 17.82 0.97 -6.66
C THR A 155 17.00 -0.30 -6.41
N SER A 156 17.42 -1.15 -5.47
CA SER A 156 16.65 -2.34 -5.10
C SER A 156 15.27 -1.96 -4.55
N ASP A 157 15.22 -0.99 -3.63
CA ASP A 157 13.97 -0.55 -3.00
C ASP A 157 13.02 0.10 -4.02
N GLU A 158 13.57 0.89 -4.95
CA GLU A 158 12.79 1.46 -6.06
C GLU A 158 12.22 0.36 -6.97
N ARG A 159 13.00 -0.70 -7.25
CA ARG A 159 12.56 -1.83 -8.07
C ARG A 159 11.39 -2.58 -7.44
N THR A 160 11.38 -2.80 -6.12
CA THR A 160 10.27 -3.45 -5.43
C THR A 160 8.97 -2.66 -5.59
N ALA A 161 9.02 -1.35 -5.35
CA ALA A 161 7.85 -0.49 -5.55
C ALA A 161 7.41 -0.41 -7.03
N LEU A 162 8.36 -0.38 -7.97
CA LEU A 162 8.06 -0.42 -9.41
C LEU A 162 7.40 -1.74 -9.83
N GLN A 163 7.90 -2.87 -9.34
CA GLN A 163 7.32 -4.17 -9.59
C GLN A 163 5.87 -4.23 -9.09
N PHE A 164 5.63 -3.75 -7.86
CA PHE A 164 4.28 -3.64 -7.30
C PHE A 164 3.34 -2.83 -8.22
N MET A 165 3.79 -1.67 -8.70
CA MET A 165 2.99 -0.83 -9.61
C MET A 165 2.76 -1.49 -10.99
N VAL A 166 3.76 -2.16 -11.54
CA VAL A 166 3.65 -2.88 -12.82
C VAL A 166 2.65 -4.03 -12.74
N GLU A 167 2.64 -4.77 -11.63
CA GLU A 167 1.67 -5.84 -11.40
C GLU A 167 0.24 -5.29 -11.22
N ALA A 168 0.11 -4.13 -10.56
CA ALA A 168 -1.17 -3.45 -10.35
C ALA A 168 -1.83 -3.02 -11.67
N ILE A 169 -1.05 -2.68 -12.71
CA ILE A 169 -1.57 -2.36 -14.05
C ILE A 169 -1.75 -3.60 -14.95
N GLY A 170 -1.54 -4.81 -14.41
CA GLY A 170 -1.74 -6.08 -15.13
C GLY A 170 -0.56 -6.51 -16.01
N ALA A 171 0.56 -5.81 -15.92
CA ALA A 171 1.79 -6.15 -16.61
C ALA A 171 2.69 -7.04 -15.72
N ARG A 172 3.78 -7.55 -16.30
CA ARG A 172 4.81 -8.34 -15.62
C ARG A 172 6.14 -7.63 -15.71
N ALA A 173 6.81 -7.47 -14.56
CA ALA A 173 8.17 -6.95 -14.52
C ALA A 173 9.21 -8.06 -14.74
N THR A 174 10.32 -7.72 -15.37
CA THR A 174 11.49 -8.61 -15.54
C THR A 174 12.79 -7.85 -15.27
N PRO A 175 13.83 -8.55 -14.77
CA PRO A 175 15.11 -7.92 -14.46
C PRO A 175 16.02 -7.72 -15.68
N TYR A 176 15.59 -8.19 -16.86
CA TYR A 176 16.35 -8.14 -18.10
C TYR A 176 15.51 -7.53 -19.22
N PHE A 177 16.16 -6.96 -20.22
CA PHE A 177 15.51 -6.38 -21.39
C PHE A 177 15.83 -7.19 -22.65
N THR A 178 14.80 -7.49 -23.43
CA THR A 178 14.88 -8.20 -24.71
C THR A 178 13.91 -7.56 -25.71
N PRO A 179 14.05 -7.82 -27.02
CA PRO A 179 13.11 -7.33 -28.02
C PRO A 179 11.63 -7.75 -27.82
N LEU A 180 11.36 -8.73 -26.94
CA LEU A 180 10.00 -9.19 -26.61
C LEU A 180 9.32 -8.30 -25.56
N HIS A 181 10.04 -7.37 -24.93
CA HIS A 181 9.47 -6.47 -23.93
C HIS A 181 8.64 -5.39 -24.59
N SER A 182 7.53 -5.04 -23.95
CA SER A 182 6.64 -3.98 -24.44
C SER A 182 7.12 -2.59 -24.06
N LEU A 183 7.88 -2.46 -22.96
CA LEU A 183 8.35 -1.18 -22.44
C LEU A 183 9.66 -1.37 -21.65
N LEU A 184 10.53 -0.37 -21.69
CA LEU A 184 11.63 -0.16 -20.74
C LEU A 184 11.36 1.12 -19.95
N ILE A 185 11.35 1.02 -18.62
CA ILE A 185 11.34 2.20 -17.73
C ILE A 185 12.77 2.43 -17.27
N ALA A 186 13.31 3.63 -17.50
CA ALA A 186 14.68 3.98 -17.15
C ALA A 186 14.75 5.26 -16.33
N LYS A 187 15.68 5.30 -15.38
CA LYS A 187 16.08 6.48 -14.62
C LYS A 187 17.53 6.82 -14.96
N GLY A 188 17.76 8.09 -15.32
CA GLY A 188 19.09 8.67 -15.59
C GLY A 188 19.64 9.42 -14.40
#